data_AF-A0A2T6K9N6-F1
#
_entry.id   AF-A0A2T6K9N6-F1
#
_cell.length_a   1.000
_cell.length_b   1.000
_cell.length_c   1.000
_cell.angle_alpha   90.00
_cell.angle_beta   90.00
_cell.angle_gamma   90.00
#
_symmetry.space_group_name_H-M   'P 1'
#
loop_
_entity.id
_entity.type
_entity.pdbx_description
1 polymer ?
#
loop_
_entity_poly.entity_id
_entity_poly.type
_entity_poly.pdbx_seq_one_letter_code
_entity_poly.pdbx_strand_id
1 'polypeptide(L)'
;MNKNKDLIKSLDPQSEIESSQMHYSEEKFWRKLLKYSKKAGETTVYTSLLLYFTTQNPAVPKSAKLTIIGALGYLIFPADVLPDFIPVIGLADDASVIAYALYQVISHIDEPTRQRAQEKMKSWFGDSGQSSKIDDQLFNEK
;
A
#
# COMPACT_ATOMS: atom_id res chain seq x y z
N MET A 1 47.26 19.01 1.20
CA MET A 1 45.95 18.31 1.07
C MET A 1 45.93 17.19 2.09
N ASN A 2 45.05 17.23 3.09
CA ASN A 2 45.16 16.44 4.33
C ASN A 2 44.26 15.20 4.28
N LYS A 3 44.86 14.02 4.08
CA LYS A 3 44.18 12.72 3.87
C LYS A 3 43.19 12.32 4.98
N ASN A 4 43.34 12.89 6.18
CA ASN A 4 42.45 12.62 7.32
C ASN A 4 41.06 13.25 7.20
N LYS A 5 40.88 14.30 6.39
CA LYS A 5 39.55 14.88 6.13
C LYS A 5 38.68 13.96 5.27
N ASP A 6 39.30 13.15 4.41
CA ASP A 6 38.60 12.26 3.49
C ASP A 6 38.07 11.01 4.21
N LEU A 7 38.80 10.49 5.21
CA LEU A 7 38.35 9.36 6.04
C LEU A 7 37.17 9.69 6.95
N ILE A 8 37.12 10.90 7.52
CA ILE A 8 36.01 11.30 8.40
C ILE A 8 34.72 11.48 7.60
N LYS A 9 34.82 11.84 6.31
CA LYS A 9 33.68 11.99 5.40
C LYS A 9 33.09 10.64 4.96
N SER A 10 33.90 9.58 4.89
CA SER A 10 33.44 8.22 4.57
C SER A 10 32.87 7.45 5.76
N LEU A 11 32.92 8.03 6.96
CA LEU A 11 32.36 7.45 8.18
C LEU A 11 31.06 8.13 8.60
N ASP A 12 30.50 9.01 7.76
CA ASP A 12 29.22 9.66 7.99
C ASP A 12 28.08 8.68 7.68
N PRO A 13 27.37 8.17 8.71
CA PRO A 13 26.27 7.23 8.51
C PRO A 13 25.13 7.85 7.69
N GLN A 14 25.04 9.18 7.60
CA GLN A 14 24.02 9.85 6.79
C GLN A 14 24.21 9.62 5.28
N SER A 15 25.46 9.43 4.82
CA SER A 15 25.75 9.19 3.40
C SER A 15 25.41 7.77 2.93
N GLU A 16 25.43 6.77 3.83
CA GLU A 16 24.93 5.42 3.54
C GLU A 16 23.40 5.35 3.63
N ILE A 17 22.79 6.12 4.53
CA ILE A 17 21.33 6.20 4.71
C ILE A 17 20.66 6.88 3.50
N GLU A 18 21.32 7.82 2.82
CA GLU A 18 20.80 8.43 1.58
C GLU A 18 20.81 7.48 0.36
N SER A 19 21.64 6.43 0.37
CA SER A 19 21.74 5.45 -0.72
C SER A 19 20.87 4.21 -0.55
N SER A 20 20.27 4.03 0.63
CA SER A 20 19.20 3.05 0.84
C SER A 20 17.86 3.65 0.42
N GLN A 21 17.76 4.11 -0.84
CA GLN A 21 16.46 4.16 -1.49
C GLN A 21 16.00 2.71 -1.63
N MET A 22 15.33 2.23 -0.59
CA MET A 22 14.36 1.14 -0.67
C MET A 22 13.34 1.59 -1.72
N HIS A 23 13.69 1.43 -3.00
CA HIS A 23 12.84 1.72 -4.13
C HIS A 23 11.69 0.74 -4.05
N TYR A 24 10.65 1.14 -3.31
CA TYR A 24 9.29 0.70 -3.53
C TYR A 24 9.02 0.99 -5.00
N SER A 25 9.25 -0.01 -5.84
CA SER A 25 8.99 0.11 -7.25
C SER A 25 7.49 -0.04 -7.40
N GLU A 26 6.82 1.10 -7.63
CA GLU A 26 5.38 1.17 -7.89
C GLU A 26 4.96 0.15 -8.94
N GLU A 27 5.76 -0.02 -9.98
CA GLU A 27 5.64 -1.06 -11.02
C GLU A 27 5.64 -2.49 -10.47
N LYS A 28 6.49 -2.80 -9.49
CA LYS A 28 6.49 -4.12 -8.82
C LYS A 28 5.23 -4.29 -7.99
N PHE A 29 4.78 -3.25 -7.30
CA PHE A 29 3.52 -3.27 -6.56
C PHE A 29 2.35 -3.56 -7.50
N TRP A 30 2.19 -2.80 -8.57
CA TRP A 30 1.15 -2.99 -9.58
C TRP A 30 1.14 -4.39 -10.18
N ARG A 31 2.31 -4.89 -10.57
CA ARG A 31 2.44 -6.24 -11.14
C ARG A 31 2.04 -7.32 -10.16
N LYS A 32 2.44 -7.19 -8.90
CA LYS A 32 2.09 -8.17 -7.87
C LYS A 32 0.61 -8.07 -7.51
N LEU A 33 0.06 -6.87 -7.34
CA LEU A 33 -1.37 -6.68 -7.08
C LEU A 33 -2.22 -7.28 -8.21
N LEU A 34 -1.85 -7.05 -9.48
CA LEU A 34 -2.51 -7.66 -10.63
C LEU A 34 -2.32 -9.18 -10.72
N LYS A 35 -1.18 -9.71 -10.25
CA LYS A 35 -0.99 -11.17 -10.12
C LYS A 35 -1.91 -11.74 -9.03
N TYR A 36 -2.01 -11.04 -7.91
CA TYR A 36 -2.89 -11.39 -6.78
C TYR A 36 -4.36 -11.29 -7.14
N SER A 37 -4.77 -10.40 -8.07
CA SER A 37 -6.16 -10.28 -8.51
C SER A 37 -6.76 -11.60 -9.02
N LYS A 38 -5.94 -12.46 -9.65
CA LYS A 38 -6.35 -13.79 -10.10
C LYS A 38 -6.77 -14.71 -8.94
N LYS A 39 -6.26 -14.47 -7.74
CA LYS A 39 -6.53 -15.25 -6.53
C LYS A 39 -7.54 -14.56 -5.61
N ALA A 40 -7.44 -13.23 -5.47
CA ALA A 40 -8.16 -12.44 -4.47
C ALA A 40 -9.36 -11.65 -5.04
N GLY A 41 -9.53 -11.62 -6.36
CA GLY A 41 -10.64 -10.96 -7.05
C GLY A 41 -10.53 -9.43 -7.15
N GLU A 42 -11.45 -8.84 -7.90
CA GLU A 42 -11.50 -7.39 -8.18
C GLU A 42 -11.73 -6.55 -6.92
N THR A 43 -12.48 -7.06 -5.94
CA THR A 43 -12.75 -6.37 -4.67
C THR A 43 -11.47 -6.04 -3.93
N THR A 44 -10.60 -7.03 -3.74
CA THR A 44 -9.32 -6.85 -3.03
C THR A 44 -8.40 -5.88 -3.77
N VAL A 45 -8.43 -5.90 -5.11
CA VAL A 45 -7.64 -4.96 -5.91
C VAL A 45 -8.15 -3.54 -5.73
N TYR A 46 -9.47 -3.35 -5.80
CA TYR A 46 -10.07 -2.03 -5.64
C TYR A 46 -9.83 -1.44 -4.25
N THR A 47 -10.02 -2.22 -3.18
CA THR A 47 -9.72 -1.76 -1.82
C THR A 47 -8.23 -1.44 -1.64
N SER A 48 -7.34 -2.22 -2.24
CA SER A 48 -5.90 -1.91 -2.26
C SER A 48 -5.56 -0.62 -3.02
N LEU A 49 -6.29 -0.32 -4.09
CA LEU A 49 -6.14 0.93 -4.84
C LEU A 49 -6.62 2.14 -4.02
N LEU A 50 -7.76 2.02 -3.33
CA LEU A 50 -8.25 3.05 -2.42
C LEU A 50 -7.20 3.36 -1.34
N LEU A 51 -6.69 2.32 -0.68
CA LEU A 51 -5.62 2.44 0.31
C LEU A 51 -4.39 3.13 -0.29
N TYR A 52 -3.90 2.65 -1.42
CA TYR A 52 -2.72 3.20 -2.08
C TYR A 52 -2.88 4.70 -2.42
N PHE A 53 -3.98 5.10 -3.05
CA PHE A 53 -4.20 6.50 -3.40
C PHE A 53 -4.44 7.38 -2.16
N THR A 54 -5.02 6.83 -1.08
CA THR A 54 -5.15 7.54 0.21
C THR A 54 -3.78 7.93 0.77
N THR A 55 -2.74 7.10 0.59
CA THR A 55 -1.39 7.47 1.05
C THR A 55 -0.82 8.70 0.34
N GLN A 56 -1.29 9.00 -0.87
CA GLN A 56 -0.83 10.13 -1.66
C GLN A 56 -1.49 11.44 -1.25
N ASN A 57 -2.63 11.38 -0.55
CA ASN A 57 -3.29 12.58 -0.06
C ASN A 57 -2.45 13.22 1.07
N PRO A 58 -2.01 14.48 0.94
CA PRO A 58 -1.17 15.15 1.93
C PRO A 58 -1.90 15.44 3.25
N ALA A 59 -3.24 15.50 3.25
CA ALA A 59 -4.05 15.72 4.45
C ALA A 59 -4.12 14.49 5.38
N VAL A 60 -3.71 13.31 4.89
CA VAL A 60 -3.78 12.07 5.66
C VAL A 60 -2.64 12.01 6.68
N PRO A 61 -2.92 11.75 7.97
CA PRO A 61 -1.89 11.63 9.00
C PRO A 61 -0.83 10.58 8.67
N LYS A 62 0.43 10.85 9.04
CA LYS A 62 1.55 9.91 8.79
C LYS A 62 1.30 8.53 9.41
N SER A 63 0.69 8.47 10.59
CA SER A 63 0.32 7.20 11.26
C SER A 63 -0.63 6.36 10.39
N ALA A 64 -1.68 6.97 9.84
CA ALA A 64 -2.60 6.29 8.94
C ALA A 64 -1.89 5.80 7.66
N LYS A 65 -0.99 6.62 7.09
CA LYS A 65 -0.17 6.19 5.94
C LYS A 65 0.71 4.99 6.27
N LEU A 66 1.31 4.94 7.46
CA LEU A 66 2.11 3.80 7.91
C LEU A 66 1.26 2.52 8.03
N THR A 67 0.05 2.62 8.57
CA THR A 67 -0.89 1.49 8.63
C THR A 67 -1.20 0.95 7.23
N ILE A 68 -1.46 1.85 6.28
CA ILE A 68 -1.72 1.47 4.88
C ILE A 68 -0.52 0.78 4.26
N ILE A 69 0.67 1.36 4.40
CA ILE A 69 1.91 0.81 3.84
C ILE A 69 2.19 -0.57 4.42
N GLY A 70 1.97 -0.77 5.72
CA GLY A 70 2.09 -2.08 6.37
C GLY A 70 1.13 -3.11 5.78
N ALA A 71 -0.15 -2.74 5.61
CA ALA A 71 -1.17 -3.64 5.07
C ALA A 71 -0.94 -3.99 3.60
N LEU A 72 -0.63 -3.00 2.75
CA LEU A 72 -0.29 -3.22 1.35
C LEU A 72 1.02 -4.00 1.19
N GLY A 73 1.99 -3.73 2.06
CA GLY A 73 3.24 -4.47 2.16
C GLY A 73 2.99 -5.94 2.44
N TYR A 74 2.15 -6.25 3.43
CA TYR A 74 1.75 -7.62 3.79
C TYR A 74 1.08 -8.36 2.62
N LEU A 75 0.10 -7.72 1.96
CA LEU A 75 -0.64 -8.31 0.84
C LEU A 75 0.27 -8.75 -0.32
N ILE A 76 1.35 -7.99 -0.56
CA ILE A 76 2.16 -8.09 -1.78
C ILE A 76 3.55 -8.67 -1.50
N PHE A 77 3.92 -8.83 -0.24
CA PHE A 77 5.16 -9.52 0.08
C PHE A 77 5.11 -10.97 -0.41
N PRO A 78 6.23 -11.52 -0.90
CA PRO A 78 6.34 -12.98 -0.95
C PRO A 78 6.17 -13.46 0.49
N ALA A 79 5.30 -14.44 0.72
CA ALA A 79 5.11 -15.02 2.05
C ALA A 79 6.45 -15.40 2.73
N ASP A 80 7.49 -15.68 1.93
CA ASP A 80 8.83 -16.13 2.35
C ASP A 80 9.76 -15.05 2.94
N VAL A 81 9.35 -13.78 3.08
CA VAL A 81 10.24 -12.70 3.56
C VAL A 81 9.80 -12.12 4.91
N LEU A 82 8.61 -12.49 5.42
CA LEU A 82 8.24 -12.18 6.81
C LEU A 82 8.90 -13.21 7.72
N PRO A 83 9.79 -12.82 8.63
CA PRO A 83 10.37 -13.76 9.57
C PRO A 83 9.36 -14.05 10.68
N ASP A 84 9.47 -15.21 11.34
CA ASP A 84 8.51 -15.74 12.34
C ASP A 84 8.26 -14.85 13.59
N PHE A 85 8.82 -13.64 13.64
CA PHE A 85 8.77 -12.73 14.79
C PHE A 85 7.53 -11.81 14.84
N ILE A 86 6.55 -11.97 13.95
CA ILE A 86 5.28 -11.23 14.04
C ILE A 86 4.25 -12.15 14.71
N PRO A 87 4.10 -12.12 16.05
CA PRO A 87 3.20 -13.01 16.81
C PRO A 87 1.70 -12.82 16.53
N VAL A 88 1.33 -11.94 15.58
CA VAL A 88 -0.06 -11.56 15.25
C VAL A 88 -0.61 -12.32 14.04
N ILE A 89 0.24 -13.01 13.26
CA ILE A 89 -0.14 -13.57 11.95
C ILE A 89 -1.03 -14.85 12.06
N GLY A 90 -1.15 -15.46 13.22
CA GLY A 90 -1.92 -16.71 13.38
C GLY A 90 -3.45 -16.59 13.23
N LEU A 91 -4.03 -15.38 13.13
CA LEU A 91 -5.48 -15.14 13.12
C LEU A 91 -6.00 -14.32 11.92
N ALA A 92 -5.12 -13.74 11.10
CA ALA A 92 -5.51 -12.85 10.00
C ALA A 92 -5.38 -13.56 8.65
N ASP A 93 -6.48 -13.69 7.91
CA ASP A 93 -6.39 -13.99 6.48
C ASP A 93 -5.95 -12.73 5.70
N ASP A 94 -5.37 -12.87 4.51
CA ASP A 94 -4.84 -11.74 3.72
C ASP A 94 -5.89 -10.62 3.49
N ALA A 95 -7.18 -10.99 3.49
CA ALA A 95 -8.31 -10.08 3.32
C ALA A 95 -8.60 -9.26 4.58
N SER A 96 -8.50 -9.84 5.78
CA SER A 96 -8.77 -9.19 7.06
C SER A 96 -7.78 -8.06 7.35
N VAL A 97 -6.51 -8.21 6.96
CA VAL A 97 -5.49 -7.15 7.09
C VAL A 97 -5.86 -5.93 6.25
N ILE A 98 -6.27 -6.15 4.99
CA ILE A 98 -6.71 -5.08 4.10
C ILE A 98 -8.01 -4.44 4.59
N ALA A 99 -8.98 -5.25 5.01
CA ALA A 99 -10.25 -4.76 5.56
C ALA A 99 -10.04 -3.91 6.81
N TYR A 100 -9.17 -4.35 7.73
CA TYR A 100 -8.82 -3.58 8.93
C TYR A 100 -8.15 -2.25 8.57
N ALA A 101 -7.18 -2.26 7.66
CA ALA A 101 -6.53 -1.03 7.22
C ALA A 101 -7.53 -0.07 6.56
N LEU A 102 -8.43 -0.59 5.72
CA LEU A 102 -9.51 0.18 5.10
C LEU A 102 -10.40 0.82 6.15
N TYR A 103 -10.87 0.05 7.14
CA TYR A 103 -11.68 0.56 8.24
C TYR A 103 -11.00 1.71 8.99
N GLN A 104 -9.70 1.59 9.27
CA GLN A 104 -8.94 2.63 9.98
C GLN A 104 -8.79 3.94 9.19
N VAL A 105 -8.86 3.88 7.86
CA VAL A 105 -8.57 5.04 7.00
C VAL A 105 -9.75 5.48 6.15
N ILE A 106 -10.91 4.82 6.25
CA ILE A 106 -12.09 5.08 5.41
C ILE A 106 -12.55 6.55 5.48
N SER A 107 -12.44 7.17 6.66
CA SER A 107 -12.77 8.59 6.87
C SER A 107 -11.83 9.56 6.14
N HIS A 108 -10.68 9.08 5.66
CA HIS A 108 -9.69 9.84 4.90
C HIS A 108 -9.79 9.61 3.39
N ILE A 109 -10.68 8.70 2.94
CA ILE A 109 -10.90 8.43 1.52
C ILE A 109 -11.81 9.51 0.95
N ASP A 110 -11.23 10.39 0.15
CA ASP A 110 -11.95 11.45 -0.53
C ASP A 110 -12.40 11.04 -1.95
N GLU A 111 -13.26 11.87 -2.54
CA GLU A 111 -13.78 11.66 -3.90
C GLU A 111 -12.65 11.56 -4.95
N PRO A 112 -11.62 12.44 -4.97
CA PRO A 112 -10.49 12.28 -5.88
C PRO A 112 -9.76 10.92 -5.75
N THR A 113 -9.61 10.41 -4.52
CA THR A 113 -9.02 9.08 -4.29
C THR A 113 -9.86 7.97 -4.91
N ARG A 114 -11.19 8.02 -4.74
CA ARG A 114 -12.11 7.06 -5.36
C ARG A 114 -12.04 7.08 -6.87
N GLN A 115 -12.07 8.27 -7.48
CA GLN A 115 -12.02 8.43 -8.93
C GLN A 115 -10.74 7.82 -9.51
N ARG A 116 -9.58 8.10 -8.90
CA ARG A 116 -8.30 7.51 -9.35
C ARG A 116 -8.28 5.98 -9.21
N ALA A 117 -8.86 5.45 -8.14
CA ALA A 117 -8.99 4.00 -7.96
C ALA A 117 -9.91 3.37 -9.02
N GLN A 118 -11.05 4.01 -9.33
CA GLN A 118 -12.00 3.56 -10.34
C GLN A 118 -11.38 3.61 -11.75
N GLU A 119 -10.70 4.70 -12.11
CA GLU A 119 -9.99 4.82 -13.38
C GLU A 119 -8.96 3.71 -13.56
N LYS A 120 -8.20 3.40 -12.50
CA LYS A 120 -7.23 2.32 -12.54
C LYS A 120 -7.90 0.96 -12.68
N MET A 121 -8.98 0.69 -11.96
CA MET A 121 -9.78 -0.53 -12.12
C MET A 121 -10.29 -0.67 -13.55
N LYS A 122 -10.86 0.39 -14.11
CA LYS A 122 -11.36 0.39 -15.50
C LYS A 122 -10.26 0.10 -16.50
N SER A 123 -9.05 0.63 -16.28
CA SER A 123 -7.89 0.36 -17.13
C SER A 123 -7.42 -1.10 -17.10
N TRP A 124 -7.65 -1.82 -16.00
CA TRP A 124 -7.16 -3.19 -15.80
C TRP A 124 -8.20 -4.26 -16.09
N PHE A 125 -9.46 -4.02 -15.71
CA PHE A 125 -10.54 -5.01 -15.75
C PHE A 125 -11.69 -4.59 -16.66
N GLY A 126 -11.65 -3.39 -17.24
CA GLY A 126 -12.78 -2.82 -17.96
C GLY A 126 -13.89 -2.33 -17.04
N ASP A 127 -15.07 -2.11 -17.61
CA ASP A 127 -16.24 -1.60 -16.87
C ASP A 127 -17.03 -2.75 -16.23
N SER A 128 -16.47 -3.36 -15.18
CA SER A 128 -17.09 -4.51 -14.49
C SER A 128 -18.22 -4.12 -13.53
N GLY A 129 -18.36 -2.82 -13.21
CA GLY A 129 -19.28 -2.31 -12.19
C GLY A 129 -18.90 -2.65 -10.75
N GLN A 130 -17.82 -3.39 -10.51
CA GLN A 130 -17.44 -3.81 -9.15
C GLN A 130 -16.98 -2.65 -8.27
N SER A 131 -16.21 -1.70 -8.80
CA SER A 131 -15.77 -0.53 -8.03
C SER A 131 -16.94 0.31 -7.54
N SER A 132 -17.98 0.50 -8.38
CA SER A 132 -19.18 1.26 -8.00
C SER A 132 -19.96 0.56 -6.87
N LYS A 133 -20.16 -0.76 -6.96
CA LYS A 133 -20.84 -1.51 -5.89
C LYS A 133 -20.11 -1.42 -4.56
N ILE A 134 -18.78 -1.45 -4.57
CA ILE A 134 -17.97 -1.34 -3.35
C ILE A 134 -18.07 0.07 -2.79
N ASP A 135 -18.05 1.11 -3.62
CA ASP A 135 -18.27 2.49 -3.15
C ASP A 135 -19.66 2.66 -2.51
N ASP A 136 -20.69 2.06 -3.10
CA ASP A 136 -22.04 2.09 -2.52
C ASP A 136 -22.08 1.44 -1.13
N GLN A 137 -21.43 0.29 -0.97
CA GLN A 137 -21.34 -0.41 0.32
C GLN A 137 -20.53 0.38 1.36
N LEU A 138 -19.45 1.04 0.95
CA LEU A 138 -18.53 1.70 1.88
C LEU A 138 -18.98 3.12 2.27
N PHE A 139 -19.67 3.83 1.38
CA PHE A 139 -19.91 5.26 1.53
C PHE A 139 -21.39 5.66 1.47
N ASN A 140 -22.27 4.81 0.94
CA ASN A 140 -23.69 5.12 0.75
C ASN A 140 -24.64 4.32 1.66
N GLU A 141 -24.15 3.36 2.45
CA GLU A 141 -24.97 2.69 3.47
C GLU A 141 -25.17 3.61 4.70
N LYS A 142 -26.35 4.24 4.75
CA LYS A 142 -27.06 4.67 5.96
C LYS A 142 -28.39 3.97 6.06
#